data_AF-A0A2T4YZ70-F1
#
_entry.id   AF-A0A2T4YZ70-F1
#
_cell.length_a   1.000
_cell.length_b   1.000
_cell.length_c   1.000
_cell.angle_alpha   90.00
_cell.angle_beta   90.00
_cell.angle_gamma   90.00
#
_symmetry.space_group_name_H-M   'P 1'
#
loop_
_entity.id
_entity.type
_entity.pdbx_description
1 polymer ?
#
loop_
_entity_poly.entity_id
_entity_poly.type
_entity_poly.pdbx_seq_one_letter_code
_entity_poly.pdbx_strand_id
1 'polypeptide(L)'
;MRIITPPTVGAVAQGPATQRADRPRSAFELPGGKAETPSTAAARPTVAAAGLETLLAVQGMQPEDRREKRRRAMQRGRQSLDLLDDLKLSLLAGEPMPSVLLKLRSVTATALEGSGDQGLDDVLAEIDLRAQVEIAKREAAAREDSGGR
;
A
#
# COMPACT_ATOMS: atom_id res chain seq x y z
N MET A 1 -29.75 -10.75 33.91
CA MET A 1 -28.76 -11.72 33.41
C MET A 1 -27.82 -11.01 32.46
N ARG A 2 -26.51 -10.97 32.76
CA ARG A 2 -25.48 -10.36 31.92
C ARG A 2 -24.44 -11.43 31.58
N ILE A 3 -24.16 -11.57 30.29
CA ILE A 3 -23.20 -12.52 29.72
C ILE A 3 -21.81 -11.88 29.83
N ILE A 4 -20.87 -12.60 30.43
CA ILE A 4 -19.45 -12.21 30.54
C ILE A 4 -18.70 -12.86 29.37
N THR A 5 -18.09 -12.05 28.50
CA THR A 5 -17.13 -12.49 27.49
C THR A 5 -15.68 -12.35 28.01
N PRO A 6 -14.75 -13.25 27.66
CA PRO A 6 -13.35 -13.13 28.05
C PRO A 6 -12.59 -12.12 27.17
N PRO A 7 -11.52 -11.48 27.69
CA PRO A 7 -10.75 -10.48 26.94
C PRO A 7 -9.85 -11.10 25.86
N THR A 8 -9.59 -10.29 24.84
CA THR A 8 -8.67 -10.55 23.72
C THR A 8 -7.21 -10.53 24.18
N VAL A 9 -6.43 -11.52 23.73
CA VAL A 9 -4.99 -11.61 23.96
C VAL A 9 -4.29 -10.62 23.03
N GLY A 10 -3.55 -9.66 23.59
CA GLY A 10 -2.71 -8.74 22.81
C GLY A 10 -2.61 -7.33 23.37
N ALA A 11 -2.37 -7.17 24.67
CA ALA A 11 -1.99 -5.89 25.25
C ALA A 11 -0.80 -6.11 26.19
N VAL A 12 0.40 -5.83 25.70
CA VAL A 12 1.59 -5.74 26.55
C VAL A 12 1.56 -4.36 27.19
N ALA A 13 1.18 -4.32 28.46
CA ALA A 13 1.31 -3.14 29.29
C ALA A 13 2.80 -2.78 29.44
N GLN A 14 3.19 -1.61 28.96
CA GLN A 14 4.51 -1.03 29.25
C GLN A 14 4.46 -0.45 30.67
N GLY A 15 5.05 -1.17 31.62
CA GLY A 15 5.32 -0.65 32.96
C GLY A 15 6.37 0.46 32.95
N PRO A 16 6.48 1.26 34.01
CA PRO A 16 7.40 2.40 34.05
C PRO A 16 8.84 1.92 33.93
N ALA A 17 9.56 2.46 32.94
CA ALA A 17 10.97 2.19 32.73
C ALA A 17 11.79 2.75 33.90
N THR A 18 12.26 1.86 34.78
CA THR A 18 13.37 2.15 35.70
C THR A 18 14.58 2.63 34.89
N GLN A 19 14.98 3.89 35.09
CA GLN A 19 16.22 4.43 34.55
C GLN A 19 17.39 3.60 35.08
N ARG A 20 17.99 2.78 34.21
CA ARG A 20 19.29 2.19 34.49
C ARG A 20 20.31 3.32 34.38
N ALA A 21 20.93 3.67 35.50
CA ALA A 21 22.09 4.55 35.52
C ALA A 21 23.15 3.97 34.58
N ASP A 22 23.48 4.74 33.54
CA ASP A 22 24.49 4.38 32.56
C ASP A 22 25.85 4.46 33.25
N ARG A 23 26.40 3.30 33.60
CA ARG A 23 27.75 3.20 34.16
C ARG A 23 28.71 3.28 32.98
N PRO A 24 29.61 4.27 32.90
CA PRO A 24 30.52 4.36 31.77
C PRO A 24 31.40 3.11 31.72
N ARG A 25 31.30 2.36 30.62
CA ARG A 25 32.25 1.31 30.29
C ARG A 25 33.54 2.00 29.81
N SER A 26 34.68 1.58 30.35
CA SER A 26 35.99 2.03 29.90
C SER A 26 36.19 1.63 28.43
N ALA A 27 36.25 2.62 27.54
CA ALA A 27 36.66 2.44 26.16
C ALA A 27 38.17 2.15 26.11
N PHE A 28 38.58 1.30 25.17
CA PHE A 28 39.97 0.94 24.93
C PHE A 28 40.77 2.17 24.45
N GLU A 29 41.85 2.50 25.14
CA GLU A 29 42.76 3.61 24.79
C GLU A 29 44.09 3.08 24.20
N LEU A 30 44.55 3.73 23.14
CA LEU A 30 45.87 3.51 22.54
C LEU A 30 46.92 4.38 23.26
N PRO A 31 48.13 3.88 23.57
CA PRO A 31 49.16 4.69 24.21
C PRO A 31 49.63 5.79 23.25
N GLY A 32 49.33 7.06 23.57
CA GLY A 32 49.96 8.23 22.94
C GLY A 32 49.06 9.25 22.24
N GLY A 33 47.73 9.10 22.24
CA GLY A 33 46.81 10.10 21.67
C GLY A 33 46.35 11.12 22.70
N LYS A 34 46.82 12.37 22.64
CA LYS A 34 46.30 13.50 23.43
C LYS A 34 44.77 13.58 23.28
N ALA A 35 44.05 13.50 24.39
CA ALA A 35 42.62 13.75 24.45
C ALA A 35 42.34 15.23 24.18
N GLU A 36 41.74 15.52 23.03
CA GLU A 36 41.15 16.82 22.73
C GLU A 36 39.67 16.75 23.12
N THR A 37 39.28 17.59 24.09
CA THR A 37 37.91 17.69 24.58
C THR A 37 36.98 18.17 23.46
N PRO A 38 35.88 17.46 23.13
CA PRO A 38 34.89 18.02 22.22
C PRO A 38 34.16 19.15 22.93
N SER A 39 34.39 20.37 22.45
CA SER A 39 33.63 21.57 22.79
C SER A 39 32.14 21.31 22.58
N THR A 40 31.35 21.47 23.63
CA THR A 40 29.88 21.48 23.56
C THR A 40 29.42 22.74 22.82
N ALA A 41 29.44 22.71 21.49
CA ALA A 41 28.65 23.62 20.68
C ALA A 41 27.19 23.14 20.78
N ALA A 42 26.38 23.89 21.52
CA ALA A 42 24.94 23.71 21.55
C ALA A 42 24.39 23.93 20.13
N ALA A 43 24.17 22.85 19.39
CA ALA A 43 23.43 22.87 18.14
C ALA A 43 21.98 23.26 18.46
N ARG A 44 21.61 24.49 18.10
CA ARG A 44 20.21 24.93 18.09
C ARG A 44 19.42 24.01 17.16
N PRO A 45 18.27 23.46 17.57
CA PRO A 45 17.44 22.67 16.68
C PRO A 45 16.71 23.63 15.74
N THR A 46 17.21 23.83 14.52
CA THR A 46 16.45 24.45 13.43
C THR A 46 15.47 23.41 12.87
N VAL A 47 14.43 23.08 13.64
CA VAL A 47 13.42 22.05 13.27
C VAL A 47 12.16 22.69 12.63
N ALA A 48 12.06 24.02 12.55
CA ALA A 48 10.82 24.68 12.14
C ALA A 48 10.57 24.75 10.62
N ALA A 49 11.60 24.80 9.77
CA ALA A 49 11.40 25.05 8.33
C ALA A 49 10.94 23.79 7.55
N ALA A 50 11.44 22.60 7.88
CA ALA A 50 11.03 21.36 7.22
C ALA A 50 9.58 20.94 7.57
N GLY A 51 9.09 21.34 8.75
CA GLY A 51 7.71 21.04 9.18
C GLY A 51 6.65 21.84 8.42
N LEU A 52 6.93 23.09 8.05
CA LEU A 52 5.97 23.95 7.34
C LEU A 52 5.79 23.55 5.88
N GLU A 53 6.87 23.23 5.16
CA GLU A 53 6.78 22.70 3.79
C GLU A 53 5.99 21.39 3.75
N THR A 54 6.15 20.54 4.78
CA THR A 54 5.36 19.31 4.93
C THR A 54 3.88 19.60 5.18
N LEU A 55 3.54 20.57 6.02
CA LEU A 55 2.15 20.99 6.26
C LEU A 55 1.53 21.67 5.04
N LEU A 56 2.30 22.45 4.29
CA LEU A 56 1.86 23.11 3.06
C LEU A 56 1.63 22.09 1.94
N ALA A 57 2.48 21.07 1.81
CA ALA A 57 2.25 19.94 0.91
C ALA A 57 1.00 19.14 1.28
N VAL A 58 0.74 18.93 2.58
CA VAL A 58 -0.48 18.28 3.08
C VAL A 58 -1.73 19.14 2.85
N GLN A 59 -1.62 20.46 2.88
CA GLN A 59 -2.71 21.41 2.55
C GLN A 59 -2.92 21.60 1.04
N GLY A 60 -1.87 21.41 0.23
CA GLY A 60 -1.94 21.50 -1.23
C GLY A 60 -2.81 20.41 -1.86
N MET A 61 -2.99 19.27 -1.18
CA MET A 61 -4.00 18.28 -1.55
C MET A 61 -5.38 18.72 -1.05
N GLN A 62 -6.18 19.29 -1.93
CA GLN A 62 -7.54 19.71 -1.58
C GLN A 62 -8.38 18.49 -1.15
N PRO A 63 -9.23 18.61 -0.11
CA PRO A 63 -10.14 17.54 0.30
C PRO A 63 -11.02 17.02 -0.85
N GLU A 64 -11.37 17.88 -1.80
CA GLU A 64 -12.13 17.54 -3.00
C GLU A 64 -11.33 16.64 -3.96
N ASP A 65 -10.03 16.88 -4.11
CA ASP A 65 -9.17 16.04 -4.96
C ASP A 65 -9.07 14.61 -4.42
N ARG A 66 -9.00 14.44 -3.09
CA ARG A 66 -9.00 13.11 -2.47
C ARG A 66 -10.32 12.37 -2.68
N ARG A 67 -11.45 13.08 -2.54
CA ARG A 67 -12.78 12.50 -2.77
C ARG A 67 -12.95 12.08 -4.23
N GLU A 68 -12.49 12.90 -5.15
CA GLU A 68 -12.56 12.61 -6.58
C GLU A 68 -11.67 11.42 -6.97
N LYS A 69 -10.44 11.35 -6.46
CA LYS A 69 -9.55 10.18 -6.67
C LYS A 69 -10.19 8.89 -6.15
N ARG A 70 -10.73 8.91 -4.94
CA ARG A 70 -11.44 7.77 -4.36
C ARG A 70 -12.67 7.38 -5.19
N ARG A 71 -13.46 8.34 -5.67
CA ARG A 71 -14.62 8.09 -6.54
C ARG A 71 -14.22 7.41 -7.85
N ARG A 72 -13.17 7.90 -8.51
CA ARG A 72 -12.64 7.31 -9.75
C ARG A 72 -12.11 5.90 -9.52
N ALA A 73 -11.38 5.69 -8.42
CA ALA A 73 -10.86 4.39 -8.03
C ALA A 73 -11.99 3.37 -7.80
N MET A 74 -13.06 3.77 -7.08
CA MET A 74 -14.25 2.94 -6.89
C MET A 74 -14.98 2.62 -8.20
N GLN A 75 -15.17 3.62 -9.06
CA GLN A 75 -15.82 3.43 -10.37
C GLN A 75 -15.03 2.45 -11.25
N ARG A 76 -13.70 2.57 -11.26
CA ARG A 76 -12.81 1.65 -11.96
C ARG A 76 -12.93 0.24 -11.40
N GLY A 77 -12.87 0.07 -10.08
CA GLY A 77 -13.02 -1.23 -9.44
C GLY A 77 -14.34 -1.90 -9.79
N ARG A 78 -15.44 -1.15 -9.75
CA ARG A 78 -16.76 -1.63 -10.15
C ARG A 78 -16.79 -2.08 -11.60
N GLN A 79 -16.26 -1.26 -12.50
CA GLN A 79 -16.17 -1.59 -13.92
C GLN A 79 -15.35 -2.87 -14.18
N SER A 80 -14.22 -3.04 -13.49
CA SER A 80 -13.41 -4.27 -13.59
C SER A 80 -14.18 -5.50 -13.13
N LEU A 81 -14.91 -5.41 -12.01
CA LEU A 81 -15.72 -6.51 -11.49
C LEU A 81 -16.85 -6.89 -12.43
N ASP A 82 -17.58 -5.90 -12.97
CA ASP A 82 -18.67 -6.15 -13.92
C ASP A 82 -18.14 -6.86 -15.19
N LEU A 83 -16.97 -6.43 -15.72
CA LEU A 83 -16.33 -7.09 -16.86
C LEU A 83 -15.83 -8.51 -16.54
N LEU A 84 -15.37 -8.77 -15.32
CA LEU A 84 -14.99 -10.11 -14.87
C LEU A 84 -16.22 -11.03 -14.75
N ASP A 85 -17.36 -10.51 -14.31
CA ASP A 85 -18.62 -11.24 -14.24
C ASP A 85 -19.17 -11.55 -15.64
N ASP A 86 -19.16 -10.59 -16.56
CA ASP A 86 -19.52 -10.81 -17.97
C ASP A 86 -18.66 -11.89 -18.63
N LEU A 87 -17.34 -11.83 -18.37
CA LEU A 87 -16.41 -12.85 -18.82
C LEU A 87 -16.75 -14.22 -18.24
N LYS A 88 -17.02 -14.30 -16.93
CA LYS A 88 -17.41 -15.55 -16.26
C LYS A 88 -18.68 -16.13 -16.86
N LEU A 89 -19.72 -15.32 -17.07
CA LEU A 89 -20.98 -15.78 -17.65
C LEU A 89 -20.78 -16.35 -19.05
N SER A 90 -19.99 -15.68 -19.88
CA SER A 90 -19.75 -16.13 -21.26
C SER A 90 -18.93 -17.41 -21.33
N LEU A 91 -18.00 -17.60 -20.40
CA LEU A 91 -17.27 -18.86 -20.27
C LEU A 91 -18.18 -20.02 -19.85
N LEU A 92 -19.14 -19.76 -18.96
CA LEU A 92 -20.13 -20.77 -18.59
C LEU A 92 -21.09 -21.08 -19.75
N ALA A 93 -21.35 -20.10 -20.62
CA ALA A 93 -22.14 -20.28 -21.84
C ALA A 93 -21.34 -20.95 -22.99
N GLY A 94 -20.01 -21.02 -22.89
CA GLY A 94 -19.14 -21.49 -23.97
C GLY A 94 -18.97 -20.49 -25.12
N GLU A 95 -19.30 -19.22 -24.91
CA GLU A 95 -19.29 -18.18 -25.93
C GLU A 95 -17.95 -17.40 -25.96
N PRO A 96 -17.37 -17.13 -27.14
CA PRO A 96 -16.18 -16.30 -27.25
C PRO A 96 -16.50 -14.82 -26.97
N MET A 97 -15.64 -14.16 -26.19
CA MET A 97 -15.88 -12.79 -25.72
C MET A 97 -14.70 -11.82 -25.95
N PRO A 98 -14.30 -11.56 -27.20
CA PRO A 98 -13.14 -10.71 -27.51
C PRO A 98 -13.35 -9.25 -27.07
N SER A 99 -14.58 -8.75 -27.12
CA SER A 99 -14.91 -7.36 -26.76
C SER A 99 -14.76 -7.10 -25.25
N VAL A 100 -15.17 -8.05 -24.40
CA VAL A 100 -15.04 -7.93 -22.95
C VAL A 100 -13.58 -8.05 -22.53
N LEU A 101 -12.80 -8.97 -23.13
CA LEU A 101 -11.37 -9.06 -22.87
C LEU A 101 -10.62 -7.78 -23.26
N LEU A 102 -10.96 -7.18 -24.40
CA LEU A 102 -10.36 -5.92 -24.83
C LEU A 102 -10.67 -4.78 -23.86
N LYS A 103 -11.93 -4.68 -23.41
CA LYS A 103 -12.34 -3.69 -22.41
C LYS A 103 -11.63 -3.92 -21.08
N LEU A 104 -11.58 -5.16 -20.60
CA LEU A 104 -10.90 -5.50 -19.35
C LEU A 104 -9.43 -5.09 -19.41
N ARG A 105 -8.74 -5.40 -20.51
CA ARG A 105 -7.36 -4.97 -20.75
C ARG A 105 -7.21 -3.45 -20.72
N SER A 106 -8.14 -2.71 -21.30
CA SER A 106 -8.09 -1.24 -21.30
C SER A 106 -8.21 -0.65 -19.89
N VAL A 107 -9.06 -1.25 -19.04
CA VAL A 107 -9.28 -0.79 -17.66
C VAL A 107 -8.08 -1.13 -16.78
N THR A 108 -7.45 -2.30 -16.98
CA THR A 108 -6.30 -2.76 -16.18
C THR A 108 -4.98 -2.15 -16.63
N ALA A 109 -4.84 -1.75 -17.90
CA ALA A 109 -3.62 -1.15 -18.43
C ALA A 109 -3.30 0.22 -17.82
N THR A 110 -4.29 0.88 -17.22
CA THR A 110 -4.09 2.18 -16.57
C THR A 110 -3.40 1.97 -15.22
N ALA A 111 -2.30 2.66 -14.96
CA ALA A 111 -1.62 2.58 -13.66
C ALA A 111 -2.58 2.91 -12.50
N LEU A 112 -2.41 2.24 -11.36
CA LEU A 112 -3.15 2.57 -10.14
C LEU A 112 -2.64 3.93 -9.62
N GLU A 113 -3.42 4.99 -9.85
CA GLU A 113 -3.28 6.19 -9.04
C GLU A 113 -3.82 5.88 -7.64
N GLY A 114 -3.04 6.19 -6.59
CA GLY A 114 -3.48 5.95 -5.22
C GLY A 114 -4.77 6.72 -4.90
N SER A 115 -5.77 6.01 -4.39
CA SER A 115 -7.08 6.59 -4.05
C SER A 115 -7.02 7.47 -2.78
N GLY A 116 -5.95 7.33 -1.99
CA GLY A 116 -5.80 7.96 -0.68
C GLY A 116 -6.42 7.14 0.46
N ASP A 117 -6.90 5.93 0.17
CA ASP A 117 -7.43 4.95 1.11
C ASP A 117 -6.74 3.60 0.87
N GLN A 118 -5.85 3.21 1.78
CA GLN A 118 -5.03 2.01 1.63
C GLN A 118 -5.87 0.74 1.45
N GLY A 119 -6.98 0.61 2.18
CA GLY A 119 -7.83 -0.58 2.08
C GLY A 119 -8.52 -0.70 0.72
N LEU A 120 -8.87 0.44 0.11
CA LEU A 120 -9.40 0.46 -1.25
C LEU A 120 -8.31 0.12 -2.28
N ASP A 121 -7.11 0.69 -2.12
CA ASP A 121 -5.99 0.45 -3.02
C ASP A 121 -5.57 -1.03 -3.02
N ASP A 122 -5.56 -1.68 -1.84
CA ASP A 122 -5.26 -3.11 -1.69
C ASP A 122 -6.28 -3.99 -2.43
N VAL A 123 -7.59 -3.73 -2.23
CA VAL A 123 -8.66 -4.47 -2.92
C VAL A 123 -8.60 -4.26 -4.44
N LEU A 124 -8.31 -3.04 -4.89
CA LEU A 124 -8.14 -2.77 -6.32
C LEU A 124 -6.95 -3.51 -6.92
N ALA A 125 -5.85 -3.65 -6.18
CA ALA A 125 -4.71 -4.44 -6.61
C ALA A 125 -5.06 -5.93 -6.74
N GLU A 126 -5.85 -6.49 -5.82
CA GLU A 126 -6.35 -7.87 -5.93
C GLU A 126 -7.24 -8.08 -7.16
N ILE A 127 -8.15 -7.14 -7.42
CA ILE A 127 -9.01 -7.17 -8.62
C ILE A 127 -8.17 -7.11 -9.89
N ASP A 128 -7.17 -6.23 -9.95
CA ASP A 128 -6.30 -6.07 -11.11
C ASP A 128 -5.45 -7.33 -11.35
N LEU A 129 -4.89 -7.91 -10.29
CA LEU A 129 -4.18 -9.19 -10.35
C LEU A 129 -5.08 -10.29 -10.93
N ARG A 130 -6.33 -10.39 -10.47
CA ARG A 130 -7.29 -11.37 -11.00
C ARG A 130 -7.56 -11.13 -12.49
N ALA A 131 -7.75 -9.88 -12.89
CA ALA A 131 -8.00 -9.54 -14.29
C ALA A 131 -6.80 -9.86 -15.19
N GLN A 132 -5.58 -9.58 -14.75
CA GLN A 132 -4.35 -9.93 -15.48
C GLN A 132 -4.23 -11.45 -15.65
N VAL A 133 -4.50 -12.22 -14.59
CA VAL A 133 -4.49 -13.70 -14.65
C VAL A 133 -5.54 -14.21 -15.65
N GLU A 134 -6.75 -13.65 -15.63
CA GLU A 134 -7.79 -14.07 -16.57
C GLU A 134 -7.44 -13.74 -18.01
N ILE A 135 -6.88 -12.56 -18.29
CA ILE A 135 -6.36 -12.21 -19.63
C ILE A 135 -5.28 -13.21 -20.06
N ALA A 136 -4.29 -13.46 -19.21
CA ALA A 136 -3.19 -14.38 -19.53
C ALA A 136 -3.67 -15.81 -19.82
N LYS A 137 -4.68 -16.30 -19.09
CA LYS A 137 -5.30 -17.61 -19.37
C LYS A 137 -5.93 -17.67 -20.75
N ARG A 138 -6.57 -16.59 -21.22
CA ARG A 138 -7.18 -16.57 -22.57
C ARG A 138 -6.12 -16.51 -23.66
N GLU A 139 -5.05 -15.78 -23.43
CA GLU A 139 -3.91 -15.77 -24.36
C GLU A 139 -3.25 -17.15 -24.44
N ALA A 140 -3.10 -17.85 -23.31
CA ALA A 140 -2.58 -19.22 -23.28
C ALA A 140 -3.50 -20.19 -24.05
N ALA A 141 -4.80 -20.18 -23.77
CA ALA A 141 -5.77 -21.03 -24.46
C ALA A 141 -5.81 -20.77 -25.98
N ALA A 142 -5.69 -19.50 -26.40
CA ALA A 142 -5.63 -19.15 -27.83
C ALA A 142 -4.35 -19.65 -28.52
N ARG A 143 -3.22 -19.72 -27.80
CA ARG A 143 -1.96 -20.28 -28.32
C ARG A 143 -2.05 -21.80 -28.49
N GLU A 144 -2.73 -22.48 -27.57
CA GLU A 144 -2.93 -23.94 -27.65
C GLU A 144 -3.79 -24.34 -28.86
N ASP A 145 -4.88 -23.62 -29.16
CA ASP A 145 -5.74 -23.90 -30.33
C ASP A 145 -5.04 -23.63 -31.67
N SER A 146 -4.08 -22.71 -31.71
CA SER A 146 -3.32 -22.38 -32.92
C SER A 146 -2.11 -23.29 -33.17
N GLY A 147 -1.54 -23.92 -32.15
CA GLY A 147 -0.42 -24.87 -32.28
C GLY A 147 -0.82 -26.33 -32.54
N GLY A 148 -2.11 -26.67 -32.39
CA GLY A 148 -2.65 -28.02 -32.59
C GLY A 148 -3.19 -28.32 -33.99
N ARG A 149 -3.05 -27.40 -34.96
CA ARG A 149 -3.49 -27.56 -36.37
C ARG A 149 -2.33 -27.67 -37.34
#